data_AF-A0A1I7V2C4-F1
#
_entry.id   AF-A0A1I7V2C4-F1
#
_cell.length_a   1.000
_cell.length_b   1.000
_cell.length_c   1.000
_cell.angle_alpha   90.00
_cell.angle_beta   90.00
_cell.angle_gamma   90.00
#
_symmetry.space_group_name_H-M   'P 1'
#
loop_
_entity.id
_entity.type
_entity.pdbx_description
1 polymer ?
#
loop_
_entity_poly.entity_id
_entity_poly.type
_entity_poly.pdbx_seq_one_letter_code
_entity_poly.pdbx_strand_id
1 'polypeptide(L)'
;MLRFQTPLLFSFLVHFVCSLPLSIVTNPEVIPCLLKFYDAAYKGSFNCTKAFDFFSEVPSIKQEAYTSGKSCFLEVIEDKCTPSQSTFLSKNYDQLVGILTEKPVNGTSCDDFYYKYNALKCSPYLADFTMKAMTLATNPDVKFVNNSKVWEMIDICDEIENCISPVCYYEDYIKNTLLDSCEEIKLSVSDFSLCFDKMIKNVPSPSDYPCLEGKYSSFEKKTVEMFTVKKICMKQIMKDYCGEKAIVDFDKNAEIMMKADDPLIKHEALTTGKSCFMEVIKEKCNMPQYTFLSKNYDQLVDILTEKPANETNCDDIYYKFNAIKCEPILEIFSTFKFFLTFGSESVLVSKTRNWEMVRMCDRVEPCTKPVCYAKEADRKSWKKTCEETRLGVSDFASCIEKITVNPPKASEYPCLDGSGDITETVEMFTVKKICMKQIMKDYCGEKAIVDFDKNAEILVNAFKRDLKK
;
A
#
# COMPACT_ATOMS: atom_id res chain seq x y z
N MET A 1 -1.63 0.67 -16.99
CA MET A 1 -0.79 0.41 -15.79
C MET A 1 -1.62 -0.47 -14.90
N LEU A 2 -1.13 -1.67 -14.59
CA LEU A 2 -1.84 -2.64 -13.74
C LEU A 2 -2.34 -1.94 -12.47
N ARG A 3 -3.67 -1.78 -12.40
CA ARG A 3 -4.40 -1.12 -11.31
C ARG A 3 -4.19 -1.77 -9.94
N PHE A 4 -3.55 -2.95 -9.92
CA PHE A 4 -3.30 -3.82 -8.76
C PHE A 4 -1.88 -3.74 -8.19
N GLN A 5 -0.91 -3.07 -8.84
CA GLN A 5 0.50 -3.10 -8.43
C GLN A 5 0.88 -2.06 -7.36
N THR A 6 0.14 -0.95 -7.23
CA THR A 6 0.40 0.12 -6.25
C THR A 6 -0.27 -0.02 -4.87
N PRO A 7 -1.46 -0.66 -4.69
CA PRO A 7 -2.15 -0.64 -3.40
C PRO A 7 -1.51 -1.52 -2.32
N LEU A 8 -0.79 -2.59 -2.69
CA LEU A 8 -0.18 -3.54 -1.73
C LEU A 8 1.23 -3.11 -1.28
N LEU A 9 2.06 -2.60 -2.19
CA LEU A 9 3.29 -1.86 -1.87
C LEU A 9 3.05 -0.73 -0.85
N PHE A 10 1.86 -0.12 -0.84
CA PHE A 10 1.48 0.89 0.16
C PHE A 10 0.87 0.32 1.44
N SER A 11 0.17 -0.82 1.40
CA SER A 11 -0.26 -1.55 2.62
C SER A 11 0.95 -1.96 3.46
N PHE A 12 2.04 -2.32 2.78
CA PHE A 12 3.35 -2.59 3.35
C PHE A 12 3.96 -1.36 4.05
N LEU A 13 3.98 -0.20 3.39
CA LEU A 13 4.55 1.05 3.94
C LEU A 13 3.84 1.52 5.23
N VAL A 14 2.53 1.31 5.32
CA VAL A 14 1.72 1.72 6.48
C VAL A 14 1.91 0.77 7.66
N HIS A 15 2.05 -0.54 7.42
CA HIS A 15 2.38 -1.49 8.48
C HIS A 15 3.82 -1.31 8.94
N PHE A 16 4.80 -1.08 8.06
CA PHE A 16 6.19 -0.97 8.50
C PHE A 16 6.48 0.27 9.39
N VAL A 17 5.79 1.38 9.14
CA VAL A 17 5.89 2.61 9.97
C VAL A 17 5.19 2.45 11.33
N CYS A 18 4.19 1.56 11.45
CA CYS A 18 3.45 1.29 12.71
C CYS A 18 3.80 -0.03 13.41
N SER A 19 4.52 -0.95 12.75
CA SER A 19 4.78 -2.33 13.20
C SER A 19 6.26 -2.64 13.36
N LEU A 20 7.16 -1.64 13.40
CA LEU A 20 8.32 -1.80 14.27
C LEU A 20 7.75 -2.10 15.66
N PRO A 21 8.00 -3.29 16.24
CA PRO A 21 7.43 -3.63 17.54
C PRO A 21 8.02 -2.65 18.57
N LEU A 22 7.29 -1.58 18.82
CA LEU A 22 7.52 -0.63 19.92
C LEU A 22 7.13 -1.23 21.27
N SER A 23 6.82 -2.53 21.30
CA SER A 23 6.68 -3.34 22.52
C SER A 23 7.84 -4.32 22.65
N ILE A 24 9.06 -3.81 22.67
CA ILE A 24 10.21 -4.52 23.24
C ILE A 24 10.66 -3.70 24.43
N VAL A 25 10.72 -4.30 25.62
CA VAL A 25 11.33 -3.72 26.83
C VAL A 25 12.69 -3.13 26.45
N THR A 26 12.73 -1.80 26.30
CA THR A 26 13.85 -1.10 25.65
C THR A 26 14.95 -0.86 26.66
N ASN A 27 16.18 -1.27 26.35
CA ASN A 27 17.34 -0.58 26.87
C ASN A 27 17.53 0.67 25.98
N PRO A 28 17.14 1.87 26.44
CA PRO A 28 17.14 3.10 25.64
C PRO A 28 18.56 3.51 25.19
N GLU A 29 19.60 2.96 25.82
CA GLU A 29 20.99 3.25 25.49
C GLU A 29 21.52 2.37 24.33
N VAL A 30 20.97 1.17 24.13
CA VAL A 30 21.53 0.17 23.18
C VAL A 30 20.82 0.21 21.83
N ILE A 31 19.49 0.04 21.82
CA ILE A 31 18.71 -0.17 20.58
C ILE A 31 18.84 1.01 19.60
N PRO A 32 18.63 2.28 20.00
CA PRO A 32 18.67 3.40 19.06
C PRO A 32 20.06 3.60 18.44
N CYS A 33 21.12 3.33 19.22
CA CYS A 33 22.48 3.48 18.74
C CYS A 33 22.88 2.32 17.82
N LEU A 34 22.48 1.09 18.15
CA LEU A 34 22.76 -0.08 17.32
C LEU A 34 22.06 0.00 15.95
N LEU A 35 20.84 0.55 15.89
CA LEU A 35 20.16 0.88 14.62
C LEU A 35 20.96 1.86 13.76
N LYS A 36 21.51 2.93 14.36
CA LYS A 36 22.36 3.90 13.66
C LYS A 36 23.67 3.28 13.17
N PHE A 37 24.25 2.38 13.96
CA PHE A 37 25.44 1.63 13.55
C PHE A 37 25.14 0.76 12.32
N TYR A 38 24.06 -0.03 12.34
CA TYR A 38 23.69 -0.86 11.20
C TYR A 38 23.37 -0.03 9.95
N ASP A 39 22.69 1.11 10.10
CA ASP A 39 22.46 2.03 8.97
C ASP A 39 23.77 2.56 8.36
N ALA A 40 24.72 2.98 9.21
CA ALA A 40 26.02 3.45 8.76
C ALA A 40 26.86 2.35 8.12
N ALA A 41 26.80 1.12 8.66
CA ALA A 41 27.49 -0.04 8.13
C ALA A 41 26.93 -0.45 6.76
N TYR A 42 25.61 -0.55 6.64
CA TYR A 42 24.90 -0.84 5.38
C TYR A 42 25.22 0.18 4.29
N LYS A 43 25.13 1.47 4.62
CA LYS A 43 25.44 2.56 3.66
C LYS A 43 26.93 2.70 3.35
N GLY A 44 27.80 2.05 4.12
CA GLY A 44 29.24 2.26 4.02
C GLY A 44 29.65 3.70 4.33
N SER A 45 28.98 4.36 5.27
CA SER A 45 29.19 5.78 5.61
C SER A 45 30.55 6.06 6.25
N PHE A 46 31.22 5.01 6.73
CA PHE A 46 32.58 5.04 7.26
C PHE A 46 33.43 4.07 6.44
N ASN A 47 34.65 4.47 6.08
CA ASN A 47 35.50 3.65 5.22
C ASN A 47 35.81 2.28 5.83
N CYS A 48 35.85 2.19 7.16
CA CYS A 48 36.14 0.95 7.87
C CYS A 48 35.01 -0.08 7.85
N THR A 49 33.73 0.33 7.65
CA THR A 49 32.60 -0.60 7.83
C THR A 49 32.54 -1.67 6.75
N LYS A 50 33.11 -1.41 5.58
CA LYS A 50 33.18 -2.36 4.46
C LYS A 50 34.23 -3.47 4.68
N ALA A 51 35.13 -3.31 5.65
CA ALA A 51 36.20 -4.26 5.90
C ALA A 51 35.77 -5.46 6.77
N PHE A 52 34.57 -5.41 7.37
CA PHE A 52 34.10 -6.41 8.32
C PHE A 52 32.66 -6.81 8.01
N ASP A 53 32.36 -8.11 8.09
CA ASP A 53 31.00 -8.63 7.88
C ASP A 53 30.19 -8.58 9.18
N PHE A 54 29.75 -7.39 9.56
CA PHE A 54 28.91 -7.19 10.75
C PHE A 54 27.49 -7.80 10.62
N PHE A 55 27.06 -8.15 9.40
CA PHE A 55 25.71 -8.66 9.14
C PHE A 55 25.63 -10.18 9.11
N SER A 56 26.77 -10.87 9.04
CA SER A 56 26.87 -12.33 8.94
C SER A 56 25.92 -13.08 9.87
N GLU A 57 25.25 -14.11 9.35
CA GLU A 57 24.50 -15.05 10.19
C GLU A 57 25.39 -16.14 10.79
N VAL A 58 26.62 -16.30 10.30
CA VAL A 58 27.56 -17.30 10.79
C VAL A 58 28.21 -16.81 12.09
N PRO A 59 28.01 -17.48 13.24
CA PRO A 59 28.46 -16.96 14.54
C PRO A 59 29.95 -16.67 14.62
N SER A 60 30.80 -17.52 14.03
CA SER A 60 32.26 -17.34 14.03
C SER A 60 32.70 -16.12 13.22
N ILE A 61 32.10 -15.91 12.05
CA ILE A 61 32.40 -14.76 11.18
C ILE A 61 31.92 -13.48 11.86
N LYS A 62 30.72 -13.49 12.43
CA LYS A 62 30.19 -12.36 13.20
C LYS A 62 31.10 -12.01 14.38
N GLN A 63 31.51 -13.00 15.17
CA GLN A 63 32.38 -12.78 16.31
C GLN A 63 33.73 -12.19 15.91
N GLU A 64 34.33 -12.69 14.83
CA GLU A 64 35.56 -12.13 14.26
C GLU A 64 35.34 -10.68 13.77
N ALA A 65 34.25 -10.41 13.05
CA ALA A 65 33.93 -9.08 12.54
C ALA A 65 33.78 -8.05 13.66
N TYR A 66 33.08 -8.38 14.75
CA TYR A 66 32.97 -7.49 15.90
C TYR A 66 34.29 -7.37 16.67
N THR A 67 35.03 -8.47 16.86
CA THR A 67 36.29 -8.42 17.60
C THR A 67 37.36 -7.59 16.88
N SER A 68 37.59 -7.87 15.60
CA SER A 68 38.56 -7.17 14.76
C SER A 68 38.10 -5.78 14.36
N GLY A 69 36.78 -5.60 14.19
CA GLY A 69 36.14 -4.35 13.82
C GLY A 69 35.78 -3.44 14.99
N LYS A 70 36.24 -3.73 16.23
CA LYS A 70 35.92 -2.96 17.43
C LYS A 70 36.19 -1.46 17.27
N SER A 71 37.35 -1.08 16.74
CA SER A 71 37.67 0.34 16.51
C SER A 71 36.68 1.02 15.57
N CYS A 72 36.28 0.32 14.49
CA CYS A 72 35.29 0.82 13.55
C CYS A 72 33.91 0.99 14.18
N PHE A 73 33.48 0.02 15.00
CA PHE A 73 32.23 0.14 15.74
C PHE A 73 32.24 1.36 16.67
N LEU A 74 33.33 1.53 17.44
CA LEU A 74 33.49 2.64 18.37
C LEU A 74 33.48 4.00 17.65
N GLU A 75 34.19 4.12 16.53
CA GLU A 75 34.19 5.33 15.69
C GLU A 75 32.77 5.70 15.22
N VAL A 76 32.01 4.72 14.74
CA VAL A 76 30.64 4.94 14.24
C VAL A 76 29.69 5.38 15.36
N ILE A 77 29.73 4.72 16.53
CA ILE A 77 28.83 5.07 17.63
C ILE A 77 29.20 6.42 18.28
N GLU A 78 30.48 6.80 18.29
CA GLU A 78 30.92 8.10 18.77
C GLU A 78 30.40 9.24 17.90
N ASP A 79 30.33 9.04 16.57
CA ASP A 79 29.79 10.03 15.63
C ASP A 79 28.26 10.05 15.58
N LYS A 80 27.60 8.88 15.58
CA LYS A 80 26.15 8.77 15.31
C LYS A 80 25.28 8.78 16.56
N CYS A 81 25.77 8.33 17.70
CA CYS A 81 24.96 8.15 18.89
C CYS A 81 25.08 9.33 19.88
N THR A 82 24.21 9.37 20.89
CA THR A 82 24.38 10.37 21.95
C THR A 82 25.62 10.04 22.79
N PRO A 83 26.25 11.04 23.46
CA PRO A 83 27.38 10.78 24.34
C PRO A 83 27.11 9.75 25.45
N SER A 84 25.86 9.68 25.95
CA SER A 84 25.45 8.67 26.94
C SER A 84 25.49 7.26 26.35
N GLN A 85 24.93 7.10 25.15
CA GLN A 85 24.85 5.84 24.42
C GLN A 85 26.23 5.32 24.04
N SER A 86 27.06 6.20 23.45
CA SER A 86 28.41 5.82 23.05
C SER A 86 29.26 5.43 24.26
N THR A 87 29.25 6.23 25.33
CA THR A 87 29.96 5.89 26.57
C THR A 87 29.49 4.56 27.17
N PHE A 88 28.18 4.32 27.21
CA PHE A 88 27.62 3.07 27.73
C PHE A 88 28.05 1.86 26.89
N LEU A 89 27.93 1.94 25.56
CA LEU A 89 28.29 0.85 24.66
C LEU A 89 29.81 0.60 24.61
N SER A 90 30.62 1.64 24.62
CA SER A 90 32.09 1.52 24.68
C SER A 90 32.54 0.79 25.95
N LYS A 91 31.93 1.13 27.09
CA LYS A 91 32.23 0.47 28.38
C LYS A 91 31.77 -0.98 28.43
N ASN A 92 30.66 -1.31 27.79
CA ASN A 92 30.05 -2.64 27.81
C ASN A 92 30.24 -3.41 26.48
N TYR A 93 31.25 -3.05 25.69
CA TYR A 93 31.42 -3.56 24.33
C TYR A 93 31.55 -5.08 24.28
N ASP A 94 32.41 -5.65 25.13
CA ASP A 94 32.66 -7.09 25.10
C ASP A 94 31.40 -7.88 25.51
N GLN A 95 30.57 -7.34 26.40
CA GLN A 95 29.26 -7.89 26.75
C GLN A 95 28.30 -7.82 25.56
N LEU A 96 28.27 -6.70 24.82
CA LEU A 96 27.47 -6.58 23.61
C LEU A 96 27.89 -7.64 22.57
N VAL A 97 29.19 -7.83 22.35
CA VAL A 97 29.69 -8.85 21.41
C VAL A 97 29.25 -10.25 21.83
N GLY A 98 29.33 -10.58 23.13
CA GLY A 98 28.79 -11.82 23.67
C GLY A 98 27.29 -11.98 23.35
N ILE A 99 26.47 -10.96 23.64
CA ILE A 99 25.03 -10.97 23.33
C ILE A 99 24.75 -11.17 21.84
N LEU A 100 25.55 -10.60 20.94
CA LEU A 100 25.31 -10.71 19.49
C LEU A 100 25.74 -12.05 18.89
N THR A 101 26.66 -12.77 19.54
CA THR A 101 27.37 -13.92 18.95
C THR A 101 27.07 -15.25 19.66
N GLU A 102 26.74 -15.21 20.94
CA GLU A 102 26.45 -16.39 21.74
C GLU A 102 24.95 -16.72 21.69
N LYS A 103 24.59 -17.62 20.78
CA LYS A 103 23.18 -18.07 20.66
C LYS A 103 22.74 -18.76 21.96
N PRO A 104 21.63 -18.34 22.57
CA PRO A 104 21.14 -18.96 23.80
C PRO A 104 20.70 -20.42 23.54
N VAL A 105 20.82 -21.26 24.57
CA VAL A 105 20.51 -22.70 24.49
C VAL A 105 19.04 -22.92 24.09
N ASN A 106 18.78 -23.93 23.26
CA ASN A 106 17.45 -24.29 22.75
C ASN A 106 16.38 -24.29 23.87
N GLY A 107 15.28 -23.57 23.63
CA GLY A 107 14.14 -23.44 24.57
C GLY A 107 14.01 -22.08 25.25
N THR A 108 14.88 -21.11 24.95
CA THR A 108 14.77 -19.72 25.42
C THR A 108 13.71 -18.93 24.64
N SER A 109 12.96 -18.07 25.34
CA SER A 109 11.95 -17.17 24.74
C SER A 109 12.59 -16.25 23.69
N CYS A 110 11.81 -15.86 22.67
CA CYS A 110 12.16 -14.80 21.71
C CYS A 110 12.43 -13.43 22.39
N ASP A 111 12.18 -13.33 23.70
CA ASP A 111 12.51 -12.18 24.52
C ASP A 111 13.99 -11.97 24.84
N ASP A 112 14.86 -12.94 24.53
CA ASP A 112 16.29 -12.84 24.78
C ASP A 112 16.94 -11.69 23.99
N PHE A 113 17.91 -11.00 24.60
CA PHE A 113 18.63 -9.89 23.98
C PHE A 113 19.39 -10.32 22.72
N TYR A 114 19.83 -11.58 22.63
CA TYR A 114 20.42 -12.13 21.41
C TYR A 114 19.48 -11.95 20.21
N TYR A 115 18.22 -12.39 20.31
CA TYR A 115 17.26 -12.31 19.21
C TYR A 115 16.87 -10.85 18.92
N LYS A 116 16.61 -10.07 19.98
CA LYS A 116 16.21 -8.67 19.85
C LYS A 116 17.27 -7.81 19.17
N TYR A 117 18.53 -7.93 19.57
CA TYR A 117 19.60 -7.09 19.01
C TYR A 117 20.06 -7.56 17.63
N ASN A 118 20.03 -8.86 17.37
CA ASN A 118 20.34 -9.37 16.04
C ASN A 118 19.24 -9.04 15.02
N ALA A 119 17.96 -8.94 15.42
CA ALA A 119 16.89 -8.52 14.51
C ALA A 119 17.10 -7.10 13.96
N LEU A 120 17.73 -6.21 14.74
CA LEU A 120 17.94 -4.80 14.35
C LEU A 120 18.81 -4.64 13.09
N LYS A 121 19.63 -5.64 12.75
CA LYS A 121 20.44 -5.60 11.53
C LYS A 121 19.60 -5.70 10.25
N CYS A 122 18.36 -6.16 10.34
CA CYS A 122 17.46 -6.17 9.19
C CYS A 122 16.89 -4.78 8.87
N SER A 123 16.91 -3.87 9.86
CA SER A 123 16.35 -2.52 9.73
C SER A 123 16.84 -1.72 8.51
N PRO A 124 18.14 -1.68 8.16
CA PRO A 124 18.59 -0.95 6.98
C PRO A 124 18.01 -1.48 5.66
N TYR A 125 17.94 -2.81 5.46
CA TYR A 125 17.34 -3.40 4.26
C TYR A 125 15.85 -3.03 4.15
N LEU A 126 15.14 -3.11 5.26
CA LEU A 126 13.72 -2.79 5.35
C LEU A 126 13.46 -1.29 5.08
N ALA A 127 14.32 -0.42 5.60
CA ALA A 127 14.26 1.02 5.35
C ALA A 127 14.56 1.36 3.88
N ASP A 128 15.57 0.71 3.28
CA ASP A 128 15.91 0.93 1.87
C ASP A 128 14.80 0.42 0.94
N PHE A 129 14.27 -0.77 1.21
CA PHE A 129 13.10 -1.30 0.52
C PHE A 129 11.90 -0.35 0.61
N THR A 130 11.61 0.17 1.81
CA THR A 130 10.54 1.16 2.05
C THR A 130 10.77 2.43 1.22
N MET A 131 11.97 2.99 1.22
CA MET A 131 12.29 4.21 0.48
C MET A 131 12.20 4.01 -1.04
N LYS A 132 12.68 2.88 -1.54
CA LYS A 132 12.57 2.54 -2.97
C LYS A 132 11.12 2.27 -3.38
N ALA A 133 10.35 1.55 -2.55
CA ALA A 133 8.92 1.35 -2.73
C ALA A 133 8.18 2.69 -2.81
N MET A 134 8.44 3.61 -1.88
CA MET A 134 7.90 4.97 -1.91
C MET A 134 8.29 5.73 -3.18
N THR A 135 9.54 5.62 -3.62
CA THR A 135 10.03 6.28 -4.83
C THR A 135 9.32 5.75 -6.08
N LEU A 136 9.07 4.45 -6.16
CA LEU A 136 8.31 3.86 -7.27
C LEU A 136 6.84 4.26 -7.24
N ALA A 137 6.22 4.27 -6.06
CA ALA A 137 4.81 4.59 -5.92
C ALA A 137 4.53 6.07 -6.19
N THR A 138 5.46 6.96 -5.82
CA THR A 138 5.31 8.41 -6.01
C THR A 138 5.73 8.94 -7.38
N ASN A 139 6.32 8.10 -8.25
CA ASN A 139 6.81 8.53 -9.55
C ASN A 139 5.90 8.05 -10.70
N PRO A 140 5.20 8.97 -11.39
CA PRO A 140 4.22 8.63 -12.42
C PRO A 140 4.80 8.07 -13.72
N ASP A 141 6.11 8.28 -13.97
CA ASP A 141 6.78 7.90 -15.22
C ASP A 141 7.50 6.55 -15.13
N VAL A 142 7.47 5.90 -13.96
CA VAL A 142 8.06 4.58 -13.76
C VAL A 142 7.23 3.53 -14.50
N LYS A 143 7.71 3.11 -15.66
CA LYS A 143 7.33 1.82 -16.23
C LYS A 143 7.97 0.74 -15.35
N PHE A 144 7.19 -0.19 -14.81
CA PHE A 144 7.75 -1.31 -14.02
C PHE A 144 8.66 -2.22 -14.87
N VAL A 145 8.34 -2.33 -16.15
CA VAL A 145 9.09 -3.13 -17.13
C VAL A 145 10.39 -2.42 -17.50
N ASN A 146 11.52 -3.13 -17.38
CA ASN A 146 12.87 -2.63 -17.69
C ASN A 146 13.30 -1.40 -16.89
N ASN A 147 12.85 -1.30 -15.63
CA ASN A 147 13.29 -0.25 -14.73
C ASN A 147 14.27 -0.79 -13.71
N SER A 148 15.49 -0.25 -13.72
CA SER A 148 16.56 -0.65 -12.80
C SER A 148 16.12 -0.56 -11.34
N LYS A 149 15.27 0.40 -10.99
CA LYS A 149 14.77 0.58 -9.61
C LYS A 149 13.87 -0.56 -9.13
N VAL A 150 13.16 -1.23 -10.03
CA VAL A 150 12.35 -2.42 -9.68
C VAL A 150 13.26 -3.62 -9.45
N TRP A 151 14.30 -3.77 -10.27
CA TRP A 151 15.31 -4.81 -10.07
C TRP A 151 16.10 -4.61 -8.77
N GLU A 152 16.48 -3.38 -8.44
CA GLU A 152 17.10 -3.05 -7.14
C GLU A 152 16.22 -3.45 -5.95
N MET A 153 14.88 -3.37 -6.09
CA MET A 153 13.97 -3.83 -5.04
C MET A 153 13.88 -5.36 -4.95
N ILE A 154 13.97 -6.04 -6.08
CA ILE A 154 14.03 -7.51 -6.12
C ILE A 154 15.31 -8.00 -5.43
N ASP A 155 16.44 -7.33 -5.68
CA ASP A 155 17.72 -7.66 -5.04
C ASP A 155 17.63 -7.49 -3.50
N ILE A 156 16.99 -6.42 -3.02
CA ILE A 156 16.77 -6.20 -1.58
C ILE A 156 15.80 -7.23 -0.98
N CYS A 157 14.84 -7.73 -1.76
CA CYS A 157 13.94 -8.77 -1.28
C CYS A 157 14.68 -10.04 -0.87
N ASP A 158 15.71 -10.45 -1.60
CA ASP A 158 16.50 -11.63 -1.24
C ASP A 158 17.29 -11.39 0.06
N GLU A 159 17.80 -10.17 0.28
CA GLU A 159 18.44 -9.78 1.53
C GLU A 159 17.46 -9.77 2.72
N ILE A 160 16.24 -9.26 2.51
CA ILE A 160 15.16 -9.26 3.51
C ILE A 160 14.76 -10.69 3.86
N GLU A 161 14.49 -11.52 2.85
CA GLU A 161 14.13 -12.94 2.99
C GLU A 161 15.14 -13.67 3.88
N ASN A 162 16.43 -13.49 3.59
CA ASN A 162 17.51 -14.08 4.38
C ASN A 162 17.56 -13.51 5.80
N CYS A 163 17.48 -12.19 5.95
CA CYS A 163 17.64 -11.52 7.24
C CYS A 163 16.50 -11.82 8.22
N ILE A 164 15.26 -11.94 7.74
CA ILE A 164 14.09 -12.22 8.60
C ILE A 164 13.85 -13.73 8.80
N SER A 165 14.54 -14.59 8.04
CA SER A 165 14.41 -16.05 8.15
C SER A 165 14.67 -16.62 9.56
N PRO A 166 15.62 -16.09 10.38
CA PRO A 166 15.87 -16.64 11.71
C PRO A 166 14.63 -16.59 12.61
N VAL A 167 14.42 -17.67 13.36
CA VAL A 167 13.35 -17.78 14.34
C VAL A 167 13.52 -16.67 15.39
N CYS A 168 12.40 -16.07 15.82
CA CYS A 168 12.32 -15.03 16.86
C CYS A 168 12.72 -13.58 16.51
N TYR A 169 13.21 -13.27 15.29
CA TYR A 169 13.50 -11.86 14.96
C TYR A 169 12.23 -11.03 14.72
N TYR A 170 11.25 -11.63 14.05
CA TYR A 170 9.99 -11.00 13.67
C TYR A 170 8.84 -11.96 13.90
N GLU A 171 7.65 -11.40 14.15
CA GLU A 171 6.41 -12.18 14.18
C GLU A 171 6.08 -12.71 12.77
N ASP A 172 5.46 -13.90 12.70
CA ASP A 172 5.15 -14.55 11.43
C ASP A 172 4.25 -13.69 10.53
N TYR A 173 3.35 -12.89 11.13
CA TYR A 173 2.56 -11.91 10.39
C TYR A 173 3.43 -10.89 9.63
N ILE A 174 4.43 -10.31 10.30
CA ILE A 174 5.34 -9.32 9.71
C ILE A 174 6.19 -10.00 8.63
N LYS A 175 6.70 -11.21 8.91
CA LYS A 175 7.47 -11.99 7.94
C LYS A 175 6.65 -12.29 6.69
N ASN A 176 5.47 -12.87 6.84
CA ASN A 176 4.61 -13.24 5.72
C ASN A 176 4.21 -12.01 4.89
N THR A 177 3.93 -10.87 5.54
CA THR A 177 3.64 -9.61 4.84
C THR A 177 4.82 -9.12 3.99
N LEU A 178 6.05 -9.21 4.53
CA LEU A 178 7.29 -8.89 3.79
C LEU A 178 7.49 -9.82 2.60
N LEU A 179 7.33 -11.13 2.83
CA LEU A 179 7.50 -12.16 1.81
C LEU A 179 6.46 -12.02 0.69
N ASP A 180 5.18 -11.86 1.03
CA ASP A 180 4.10 -11.63 0.07
C ASP A 180 4.40 -10.37 -0.80
N SER A 181 4.88 -9.29 -0.17
CA SER A 181 5.25 -8.06 -0.89
C SER A 181 6.40 -8.30 -1.87
N CYS A 182 7.38 -9.10 -1.48
CA CYS A 182 8.50 -9.48 -2.33
C CYS A 182 8.07 -10.38 -3.50
N GLU A 183 7.17 -11.33 -3.25
CA GLU A 183 6.58 -12.16 -4.31
C GLU A 183 5.76 -11.33 -5.30
N GLU A 184 5.03 -10.32 -4.84
CA GLU A 184 4.27 -9.41 -5.70
C GLU A 184 5.16 -8.54 -6.60
N ILE A 185 6.27 -8.01 -6.07
CA ILE A 185 7.23 -7.24 -6.87
C ILE A 185 7.86 -8.14 -7.92
N LYS A 186 8.28 -9.36 -7.55
CA LYS A 186 8.79 -10.37 -8.48
C LYS A 186 7.74 -10.70 -9.55
N LEU A 187 6.47 -10.85 -9.17
CA LEU A 187 5.35 -11.07 -10.09
C LEU A 187 5.16 -9.87 -11.04
N SER A 188 5.37 -8.63 -10.58
CA SER A 188 5.08 -7.42 -11.35
C SER A 188 5.89 -7.28 -12.65
N VAL A 189 7.09 -7.90 -12.68
CA VAL A 189 8.01 -7.91 -13.82
C VAL A 189 8.03 -9.24 -14.58
N SER A 190 7.26 -10.23 -14.13
CA SER A 190 7.19 -11.55 -14.75
C SER A 190 6.55 -11.51 -16.14
N ASP A 191 6.92 -12.46 -17.00
CA ASP A 191 6.30 -12.66 -18.31
C ASP A 191 4.77 -12.87 -18.20
N PHE A 192 4.30 -13.43 -17.08
CA PHE A 192 2.88 -13.56 -16.75
C PHE A 192 2.19 -12.19 -16.64
N SER A 193 2.69 -11.29 -15.78
CA SER A 193 2.09 -9.96 -15.59
C SER A 193 2.19 -9.07 -16.83
N LEU A 194 3.31 -9.18 -17.55
CA LEU A 194 3.50 -8.48 -18.83
C LEU A 194 2.50 -8.94 -19.88
N CYS A 195 2.27 -10.25 -19.97
CA CYS A 195 1.28 -10.82 -20.86
C CYS A 195 -0.13 -10.36 -20.48
N PHE A 196 -0.45 -10.39 -19.19
CA PHE A 196 -1.75 -9.94 -18.71
C PHE A 196 -2.00 -8.47 -19.08
N ASP A 197 -1.06 -7.56 -18.84
CA ASP A 197 -1.20 -6.14 -19.25
C ASP A 197 -1.38 -5.97 -20.77
N LYS A 198 -0.69 -6.79 -21.58
CA LYS A 198 -0.87 -6.83 -23.05
C LYS A 198 -2.29 -7.25 -23.43
N MET A 199 -2.85 -8.26 -22.74
CA MET A 199 -4.23 -8.73 -22.95
C MET A 199 -5.28 -7.73 -22.46
N ILE A 200 -5.02 -6.95 -21.40
CA ILE A 200 -5.92 -5.87 -20.99
C ILE A 200 -6.00 -4.79 -22.08
N LYS A 201 -4.84 -4.42 -22.64
CA LYS A 201 -4.75 -3.40 -23.71
C LYS A 201 -5.37 -3.87 -25.02
N ASN A 202 -5.24 -5.16 -25.32
CA ASN A 202 -5.76 -5.80 -26.52
C ASN A 202 -6.61 -7.00 -26.11
N VAL A 203 -7.85 -6.72 -25.71
CA VAL A 203 -8.76 -7.72 -25.16
C VAL A 203 -8.97 -8.86 -26.17
N PRO A 204 -8.67 -10.13 -25.81
CA PRO A 204 -8.91 -11.28 -26.68
C PRO A 204 -10.39 -11.36 -27.06
N SER A 205 -10.67 -11.62 -28.35
CA SER A 205 -12.04 -11.75 -28.83
C SER A 205 -12.67 -13.04 -28.30
N PRO A 206 -13.91 -13.00 -27.78
CA PRO A 206 -14.64 -14.22 -27.42
C PRO A 206 -14.86 -15.18 -28.60
N SER A 207 -14.82 -14.68 -29.85
CA SER A 207 -14.91 -15.52 -31.06
C SER A 207 -13.72 -16.46 -31.25
N ASP A 208 -12.56 -16.08 -30.73
CA ASP A 208 -11.30 -16.79 -30.96
C ASP A 208 -11.06 -17.84 -29.86
N TYR A 209 -11.79 -17.73 -28.75
CA TYR A 209 -11.67 -18.62 -27.59
C TYR A 209 -13.07 -19.00 -27.10
N PRO A 210 -13.62 -20.15 -27.56
CA PRO A 210 -14.96 -20.61 -27.18
C PRO A 210 -15.20 -20.73 -25.68
N CYS A 211 -14.13 -20.91 -24.89
CA CYS A 211 -14.20 -20.94 -23.43
C CYS A 211 -14.52 -19.58 -22.77
N LEU A 212 -14.57 -18.50 -23.56
CA LEU A 212 -15.02 -17.15 -23.18
C LEU A 212 -16.52 -16.90 -23.45
N GLU A 213 -17.32 -17.91 -23.77
CA GLU A 213 -18.77 -17.74 -23.95
C GLU A 213 -19.51 -17.49 -22.61
N GLY A 214 -20.35 -16.45 -22.55
CA GLY A 214 -21.16 -16.04 -21.38
C GLY A 214 -21.57 -14.56 -21.37
N LYS A 215 -22.64 -14.17 -20.66
CA LYS A 215 -23.02 -12.74 -20.45
C LYS A 215 -22.23 -12.17 -19.26
N TYR A 216 -21.39 -11.18 -19.52
CA TYR A 216 -20.51 -10.55 -18.52
C TYR A 216 -21.04 -9.19 -18.05
N SER A 217 -20.86 -8.86 -16.76
CA SER A 217 -21.38 -7.61 -16.16
C SER A 217 -20.32 -6.60 -15.67
N SER A 218 -19.02 -6.92 -15.63
CA SER A 218 -17.90 -5.95 -15.48
C SER A 218 -16.52 -6.59 -15.71
N PHE A 219 -15.46 -5.78 -15.92
CA PHE A 219 -14.08 -6.25 -16.15
C PHE A 219 -13.37 -6.74 -14.87
N GLU A 220 -13.70 -6.23 -13.66
CA GLU A 220 -13.12 -6.76 -12.42
C GLU A 220 -13.64 -8.17 -12.10
N LYS A 221 -14.95 -8.43 -12.24
CA LYS A 221 -15.53 -9.78 -12.10
C LYS A 221 -14.97 -10.77 -13.13
N LYS A 222 -14.53 -10.26 -14.29
CA LYS A 222 -13.90 -11.02 -15.38
C LYS A 222 -12.52 -11.56 -14.99
N THR A 223 -11.72 -10.83 -14.21
CA THR A 223 -10.35 -11.27 -13.84
C THR A 223 -10.39 -12.42 -12.84
N VAL A 224 -11.25 -12.31 -11.81
CA VAL A 224 -11.41 -13.34 -10.77
C VAL A 224 -11.82 -14.67 -11.39
N GLU A 225 -12.87 -14.66 -12.21
CA GLU A 225 -13.39 -15.87 -12.86
C GLU A 225 -12.36 -16.51 -13.80
N MET A 226 -11.55 -15.70 -14.51
CA MET A 226 -10.50 -16.19 -15.41
C MET A 226 -9.37 -16.92 -14.70
N PHE A 227 -8.93 -16.40 -13.56
CA PHE A 227 -7.83 -16.98 -12.80
C PHE A 227 -8.28 -17.97 -11.71
N THR A 228 -9.58 -18.21 -11.53
CA THR A 228 -10.10 -19.21 -10.57
C THR A 228 -10.87 -20.33 -11.27
N VAL A 229 -11.95 -20.01 -11.97
CA VAL A 229 -12.89 -20.97 -12.57
C VAL A 229 -12.44 -21.38 -13.97
N LYS A 230 -11.97 -20.41 -14.77
CA LYS A 230 -11.55 -20.60 -16.16
C LYS A 230 -10.02 -20.66 -16.31
N LYS A 231 -9.30 -21.11 -15.28
CA LYS A 231 -7.82 -21.19 -15.24
C LYS A 231 -7.21 -21.82 -16.51
N ILE A 232 -7.77 -22.93 -16.98
CA ILE A 232 -7.30 -23.64 -18.19
C ILE A 232 -7.45 -22.76 -19.44
N CYS A 233 -8.60 -22.10 -19.58
CA CYS A 233 -8.88 -21.16 -20.67
C CYS A 233 -7.90 -19.98 -20.62
N MET A 234 -7.70 -19.39 -19.44
CA MET A 234 -6.80 -18.26 -19.25
C MET A 234 -5.34 -18.64 -19.54
N LYS A 235 -4.87 -19.80 -19.08
CA LYS A 235 -3.54 -20.34 -19.38
C LYS A 235 -3.34 -20.55 -20.88
N GLN A 236 -4.33 -21.11 -21.57
CA GLN A 236 -4.28 -21.28 -23.03
C GLN A 236 -4.21 -19.93 -23.76
N ILE A 237 -5.07 -18.97 -23.39
CA ILE A 237 -5.07 -17.63 -23.99
C ILE A 237 -3.71 -16.95 -23.77
N MET A 238 -3.16 -16.98 -22.54
CA MET A 238 -1.85 -16.37 -22.26
C MET A 238 -0.72 -17.03 -23.08
N LYS A 239 -0.76 -18.35 -23.24
CA LYS A 239 0.19 -19.08 -24.09
C LYS A 239 0.08 -18.65 -25.56
N ASP A 240 -1.14 -18.54 -26.09
CA ASP A 240 -1.37 -18.18 -27.49
C ASP A 240 -1.00 -16.72 -27.78
N TYR A 241 -1.25 -15.82 -26.83
CA TYR A 241 -1.04 -14.38 -26.99
C TYR A 241 0.40 -13.92 -26.73
N CYS A 242 1.14 -14.66 -25.90
CA CYS A 242 2.43 -14.24 -25.34
C CYS A 242 3.51 -15.33 -25.35
N GLY A 243 3.17 -16.58 -25.64
CA GLY A 243 4.09 -17.71 -25.69
C GLY A 243 4.27 -18.43 -24.35
N GLU A 244 5.07 -19.50 -24.37
CA GLU A 244 5.27 -20.43 -23.23
C GLU A 244 5.76 -19.75 -21.95
N LYS A 245 6.56 -18.69 -22.06
CA LYS A 245 7.11 -18.00 -20.89
C LYS A 245 6.03 -17.38 -20.01
N ALA A 246 4.92 -16.93 -20.59
CA ALA A 246 3.82 -16.32 -19.86
C ALA A 246 3.03 -17.30 -18.97
N ILE A 247 3.24 -18.61 -19.16
CA ILE A 247 2.54 -19.66 -18.41
C ILE A 247 3.46 -20.47 -17.48
N VAL A 248 4.75 -20.10 -17.39
CA VAL A 248 5.65 -20.62 -16.37
C VAL A 248 5.13 -20.17 -15.00
N ASP A 249 5.03 -21.13 -14.07
CA ASP A 249 4.47 -20.93 -12.73
C ASP A 249 3.07 -20.27 -12.71
N PHE A 250 2.28 -20.49 -13.77
CA PHE A 250 0.96 -19.88 -13.95
C PHE A 250 0.08 -19.96 -12.69
N ASP A 251 0.00 -21.13 -12.06
CA ASP A 251 -0.88 -21.35 -10.91
C ASP A 251 -0.44 -20.54 -9.69
N LYS A 252 0.86 -20.50 -9.40
CA LYS A 252 1.45 -19.64 -8.36
C LYS A 252 1.20 -18.16 -8.64
N ASN A 253 1.46 -17.72 -9.87
CA ASN A 253 1.31 -16.32 -10.29
C ASN A 253 -0.17 -15.88 -10.27
N ALA A 254 -1.08 -16.77 -10.65
CA ALA A 254 -2.52 -16.54 -10.56
C ALA A 254 -2.98 -16.45 -9.11
N GLU A 255 -2.49 -17.30 -8.21
CA GLU A 255 -2.82 -17.23 -6.78
C GLU A 255 -2.37 -15.91 -6.15
N ILE A 256 -1.14 -15.46 -6.41
CA ILE A 256 -0.64 -14.16 -5.94
C ILE A 256 -1.50 -13.03 -6.50
N MET A 257 -1.83 -13.05 -7.80
CA MET A 257 -2.68 -12.04 -8.44
C MET A 257 -4.11 -12.00 -7.86
N MET A 258 -4.61 -13.14 -7.40
CA MET A 258 -5.98 -13.30 -6.90
C MET A 258 -6.16 -13.03 -5.41
N LYS A 259 -5.07 -12.83 -4.65
CA LYS A 259 -5.12 -12.41 -3.24
C LYS A 259 -5.70 -10.99 -3.03
N ALA A 260 -6.13 -10.28 -4.08
CA ALA A 260 -6.74 -8.94 -4.02
C ALA A 260 -8.24 -8.90 -4.44
N ASP A 261 -9.13 -8.88 -3.44
CA ASP A 261 -10.56 -8.46 -3.38
C ASP A 261 -11.68 -9.15 -4.24
N ASP A 262 -12.65 -9.82 -3.58
CA ASP A 262 -14.10 -9.87 -3.94
C ASP A 262 -15.01 -10.13 -2.68
N PRO A 263 -16.11 -9.37 -2.46
CA PRO A 263 -17.08 -9.56 -1.36
C PRO A 263 -17.96 -10.83 -1.37
N LEU A 264 -18.14 -11.54 -2.51
CA LEU A 264 -18.94 -12.78 -2.56
C LEU A 264 -18.20 -14.00 -1.98
N ILE A 265 -16.90 -13.85 -1.73
CA ILE A 265 -16.01 -14.83 -1.12
C ILE A 265 -16.08 -14.79 0.42
N LYS A 266 -16.75 -13.81 1.04
CA LYS A 266 -16.62 -13.54 2.49
C LYS A 266 -17.13 -14.69 3.38
N HIS A 267 -18.30 -15.26 3.10
CA HIS A 267 -18.84 -16.35 3.91
C HIS A 267 -18.02 -17.64 3.69
N GLU A 268 -17.73 -17.97 2.44
CA GLU A 268 -16.93 -19.15 2.10
C GLU A 268 -15.50 -19.05 2.65
N ALA A 269 -14.83 -17.89 2.54
CA ALA A 269 -13.50 -17.66 3.09
C ALA A 269 -13.45 -17.58 4.61
N LEU A 270 -14.49 -17.06 5.28
CA LEU A 270 -14.59 -17.17 6.74
C LEU A 270 -14.83 -18.62 7.15
N THR A 271 -15.61 -19.38 6.38
CA THR A 271 -15.87 -20.79 6.69
C THR A 271 -14.61 -21.66 6.44
N THR A 272 -13.92 -21.49 5.32
CA THR A 272 -12.71 -22.25 4.96
C THR A 272 -11.46 -21.74 5.68
N GLY A 273 -11.41 -20.45 6.03
CA GLY A 273 -10.31 -19.81 6.73
C GLY A 273 -10.35 -19.94 8.25
N LYS A 274 -11.28 -20.72 8.81
CA LYS A 274 -11.43 -20.95 10.26
C LYS A 274 -10.12 -21.36 10.93
N SER A 275 -9.34 -22.25 10.32
CA SER A 275 -8.05 -22.68 10.88
C SER A 275 -7.05 -21.53 11.00
N CYS A 276 -6.90 -20.75 9.93
CA CYS A 276 -6.04 -19.55 9.90
C CYS A 276 -6.49 -18.51 10.94
N PHE A 277 -7.79 -18.24 11.03
CA PHE A 277 -8.32 -17.35 12.08
C PHE A 277 -7.99 -17.87 13.49
N MET A 278 -8.15 -19.16 13.74
CA MET A 278 -7.86 -19.74 15.06
C MET A 278 -6.37 -19.68 15.41
N GLU A 279 -5.48 -19.84 14.44
CA GLU A 279 -4.03 -19.67 14.65
C GLU A 279 -3.69 -18.25 15.08
N VAL A 280 -4.22 -17.24 14.37
CA VAL A 280 -4.02 -15.82 14.72
C VAL A 280 -4.57 -15.49 16.10
N ILE A 281 -5.79 -15.93 16.44
CA ILE A 281 -6.39 -15.66 17.75
C ILE A 281 -5.66 -16.41 18.87
N LYS A 282 -5.17 -17.63 18.62
CA LYS A 282 -4.38 -18.38 19.61
C LYS A 282 -3.07 -17.68 19.93
N GLU A 283 -2.48 -17.01 18.93
CA GLU A 283 -1.25 -16.25 19.09
C GLU A 283 -1.49 -14.87 19.74
N LYS A 284 -2.52 -14.14 19.32
CA LYS A 284 -2.72 -12.73 19.67
C LYS A 284 -3.66 -12.47 20.83
N CYS A 285 -4.54 -13.42 21.17
CA CYS A 285 -5.52 -13.25 22.23
C CYS A 285 -5.17 -14.11 23.45
N ASN A 286 -5.60 -13.67 24.63
CA ASN A 286 -5.43 -14.48 25.83
C ASN A 286 -6.30 -15.73 25.77
N MET A 287 -5.94 -16.75 26.56
CA MET A 287 -6.65 -18.04 26.55
C MET A 287 -8.18 -17.93 26.76
N PRO A 288 -8.69 -17.09 27.67
CA PRO A 288 -10.14 -16.84 27.77
C PRO A 288 -10.78 -16.32 26.48
N GLN A 289 -10.16 -15.35 25.81
CA GLN A 289 -10.63 -14.78 24.55
C GLN A 289 -10.57 -15.80 23.40
N TYR A 290 -9.46 -16.54 23.28
CA TYR A 290 -9.32 -17.62 22.31
C TYR A 290 -10.40 -18.69 22.49
N THR A 291 -10.60 -19.13 23.73
CA THR A 291 -11.60 -20.15 24.05
C THR A 291 -13.01 -19.66 23.70
N PHE A 292 -13.32 -18.40 23.97
CA PHE A 292 -14.59 -17.79 23.62
C PHE A 292 -14.79 -17.67 22.10
N LEU A 293 -13.81 -17.16 21.36
CA LEU A 293 -13.89 -17.00 19.91
C LEU A 293 -13.91 -18.34 19.17
N SER A 294 -13.14 -19.32 19.65
CA SER A 294 -13.14 -20.69 19.13
C SER A 294 -14.49 -21.37 19.28
N LYS A 295 -15.09 -21.27 20.47
CA LYS A 295 -16.40 -21.88 20.76
C LYS A 295 -17.54 -21.23 19.98
N ASN A 296 -17.46 -19.92 19.69
CA ASN A 296 -18.52 -19.16 19.06
C ASN A 296 -18.21 -18.75 17.62
N TYR A 297 -17.24 -19.40 16.96
CA TYR A 297 -16.77 -18.97 15.64
C TYR A 297 -17.88 -18.96 14.59
N ASP A 298 -18.70 -19.99 14.54
CA ASP A 298 -19.73 -20.10 13.51
C ASP A 298 -20.79 -19.00 13.69
N GLN A 299 -21.16 -18.69 14.93
CA GLN A 299 -21.99 -17.52 15.27
C GLN A 299 -21.31 -16.19 14.91
N LEU A 300 -20.00 -16.09 15.04
CA LEU A 300 -19.24 -14.91 14.62
C LEU A 300 -19.28 -14.75 13.09
N VAL A 301 -19.19 -15.85 12.33
CA VAL A 301 -19.35 -15.81 10.87
C VAL A 301 -20.74 -15.30 10.53
N ASP A 302 -21.79 -15.86 11.14
CA ASP A 302 -23.18 -15.43 10.94
C ASP A 302 -23.35 -13.94 11.28
N ILE A 303 -22.86 -13.48 12.43
CA ILE A 303 -22.87 -12.06 12.85
C ILE A 303 -22.14 -11.15 11.85
N LEU A 304 -21.11 -11.65 11.16
CA LEU A 304 -20.35 -10.86 10.20
C LEU A 304 -20.97 -10.88 8.78
N THR A 305 -21.88 -11.80 8.49
CA THR A 305 -22.44 -12.02 7.15
C THR A 305 -23.94 -11.76 7.05
N GLU A 306 -24.72 -12.01 8.10
CA GLU A 306 -26.17 -11.87 8.10
C GLU A 306 -26.58 -10.45 8.48
N LYS A 307 -26.88 -9.65 7.45
CA LYS A 307 -27.30 -8.26 7.64
C LYS A 307 -28.70 -8.18 8.27
N PRO A 308 -28.90 -7.45 9.38
CA PRO A 308 -30.22 -7.25 9.98
C PRO A 308 -31.18 -6.54 9.03
N ALA A 309 -32.47 -6.86 9.12
CA ALA A 309 -33.51 -6.29 8.25
C ALA A 309 -33.75 -4.78 8.45
N ASN A 310 -33.27 -4.19 9.55
CA ASN A 310 -33.50 -2.78 9.89
C ASN A 310 -32.18 -2.05 10.21
N GLU A 311 -31.70 -1.25 9.26
CA GLU A 311 -30.38 -0.56 9.31
C GLU A 311 -30.25 0.51 10.39
N THR A 312 -31.34 0.91 11.04
CA THR A 312 -31.36 2.04 11.97
C THR A 312 -30.94 1.69 13.40
N ASN A 313 -30.89 0.40 13.75
CA ASN A 313 -30.45 -0.02 15.08
C ASN A 313 -28.92 -0.23 15.12
N CYS A 314 -28.19 0.86 15.28
CA CYS A 314 -26.72 0.85 15.37
C CYS A 314 -26.17 0.13 16.61
N ASP A 315 -27.06 -0.27 17.52
CA ASP A 315 -26.69 -1.11 18.66
C ASP A 315 -26.59 -2.61 18.33
N ASP A 316 -27.08 -3.02 17.16
CA ASP A 316 -26.96 -4.39 16.67
C ASP A 316 -25.49 -4.81 16.50
N ILE A 317 -25.20 -6.03 16.95
CA ILE A 317 -23.84 -6.57 17.00
C ILE A 317 -23.23 -6.71 15.60
N TYR A 318 -24.05 -6.95 14.55
CA TYR A 318 -23.60 -6.96 13.16
C TYR A 318 -22.93 -5.64 12.80
N TYR A 319 -23.55 -4.50 13.16
CA TYR A 319 -23.02 -3.19 12.82
C TYR A 319 -21.81 -2.84 13.66
N LYS A 320 -21.80 -3.16 14.96
CA LYS A 320 -20.64 -2.94 15.83
C LYS A 320 -19.40 -3.70 15.34
N PHE A 321 -19.54 -4.98 15.02
CA PHE A 321 -18.42 -5.80 14.59
C PHE A 321 -17.94 -5.44 13.18
N ASN A 322 -18.87 -5.16 12.26
CA ASN A 322 -18.48 -4.68 10.94
C ASN A 322 -18.01 -3.21 10.92
N ALA A 323 -18.20 -2.43 11.99
CA ALA A 323 -17.59 -1.11 12.13
C ALA A 323 -16.10 -1.19 12.50
N ILE A 324 -15.72 -2.17 13.35
CA ILE A 324 -14.34 -2.34 13.81
C ILE A 324 -13.37 -2.52 12.63
N LYS A 325 -13.78 -3.23 11.57
CA LYS A 325 -12.96 -3.39 10.34
C LYS A 325 -12.73 -2.07 9.59
N CYS A 326 -13.60 -1.06 9.79
CA CYS A 326 -13.50 0.23 9.15
C CYS A 326 -12.57 1.18 9.89
N GLU A 327 -12.30 0.97 11.18
CA GLU A 327 -11.38 1.80 11.97
C GLU A 327 -9.98 1.90 11.33
N PRO A 328 -9.28 0.80 10.99
CA PRO A 328 -7.97 0.91 10.34
C PRO A 328 -8.06 1.56 8.96
N ILE A 329 -9.12 1.29 8.18
CA ILE A 329 -9.33 1.90 6.86
C ILE A 329 -9.47 3.43 6.99
N LEU A 330 -10.25 3.89 7.97
CA LEU A 330 -10.51 5.31 8.21
C LEU A 330 -9.30 6.04 8.80
N GLU A 331 -8.51 5.37 9.63
CA GLU A 331 -7.25 5.90 10.16
C GLU A 331 -6.22 6.13 9.05
N ILE A 332 -6.09 5.15 8.14
CA ILE A 332 -5.25 5.27 6.93
C ILE A 332 -5.74 6.42 6.05
N PHE A 333 -7.05 6.54 5.84
CA PHE A 333 -7.65 7.59 5.03
C PHE A 333 -7.38 8.99 5.60
N SER A 334 -7.50 9.15 6.91
CA SER A 334 -7.20 10.40 7.62
C SER A 334 -5.73 10.79 7.47
N THR A 335 -4.84 9.81 7.57
CA THR A 335 -3.40 9.99 7.39
C THR A 335 -3.06 10.41 5.96
N PHE A 336 -3.61 9.72 4.96
CA PHE A 336 -3.46 10.09 3.55
C PHE A 336 -3.95 11.52 3.28
N LYS A 337 -5.13 11.86 3.80
CA LYS A 337 -5.71 13.21 3.72
C LYS A 337 -4.76 14.26 4.30
N PHE A 338 -4.17 13.99 5.46
CA PHE A 338 -3.22 14.90 6.11
C PHE A 338 -1.99 15.18 5.23
N PHE A 339 -1.39 14.14 4.64
CA PHE A 339 -0.24 14.30 3.74
C PHE A 339 -0.57 15.01 2.42
N LEU A 340 -1.78 14.86 1.91
CA LEU A 340 -2.26 15.60 0.74
C LEU A 340 -2.40 17.10 1.03
N THR A 341 -2.80 17.47 2.25
CA THR A 341 -3.02 18.86 2.65
C THR A 341 -1.75 19.65 3.01
N PHE A 342 -0.58 19.00 3.18
CA PHE A 342 0.70 19.70 3.43
C PHE A 342 1.37 20.27 2.17
N GLY A 343 0.90 19.89 0.98
CA GLY A 343 1.23 20.61 -0.25
C GLY A 343 0.18 21.70 -0.46
N SER A 344 0.56 22.96 -0.27
CA SER A 344 -0.29 24.14 -0.49
C SER A 344 -0.57 24.40 -1.99
N GLU A 345 -0.99 23.38 -2.73
CA GLU A 345 -1.23 23.47 -4.17
C GLU A 345 -2.63 22.96 -4.50
N SER A 346 -3.27 23.63 -5.45
CA SER A 346 -4.68 23.48 -5.79
C SER A 346 -5.06 22.03 -6.12
N VAL A 347 -6.37 21.74 -6.07
CA VAL A 347 -7.03 20.44 -6.38
C VAL A 347 -6.55 19.82 -7.73
N LEU A 348 -5.88 20.59 -8.57
CA LEU A 348 -5.52 20.30 -9.96
C LEU A 348 -4.08 19.79 -10.16
N VAL A 349 -3.20 19.81 -9.16
CA VAL A 349 -1.73 19.76 -9.41
C VAL A 349 -1.09 18.36 -9.29
N SER A 350 -1.81 17.28 -9.00
CA SER A 350 -1.19 15.93 -9.02
C SER A 350 -2.12 14.79 -9.41
N LYS A 351 -2.15 14.45 -10.72
CA LYS A 351 -2.99 13.35 -11.25
C LYS A 351 -2.72 12.00 -10.59
N THR A 352 -1.46 11.66 -10.32
CA THR A 352 -1.09 10.34 -9.80
C THR A 352 -1.36 10.18 -8.31
N ARG A 353 -1.07 11.22 -7.51
CA ARG A 353 -1.38 11.24 -6.08
C ARG A 353 -2.89 11.23 -5.82
N ASN A 354 -3.67 11.85 -6.72
CA ASN A 354 -5.13 11.81 -6.64
C ASN A 354 -5.69 10.41 -6.98
N TRP A 355 -5.12 9.66 -7.93
CA TRP A 355 -5.60 8.30 -8.26
C TRP A 355 -5.43 7.29 -7.11
N GLU A 356 -4.39 7.41 -6.30
CA GLU A 356 -4.19 6.61 -5.09
C GLU A 356 -5.28 6.89 -4.05
N MET A 357 -5.57 8.17 -3.85
CA MET A 357 -6.63 8.59 -2.95
C MET A 357 -8.01 8.21 -3.49
N VAL A 358 -8.23 8.14 -4.81
CA VAL A 358 -9.46 7.56 -5.40
C VAL A 358 -9.63 6.09 -5.01
N ARG A 359 -8.56 5.28 -5.07
CA ARG A 359 -8.62 3.87 -4.63
C ARG A 359 -8.89 3.75 -3.13
N MET A 360 -8.29 4.62 -2.32
CA MET A 360 -8.58 4.67 -0.90
C MET A 360 -10.04 5.07 -0.64
N CYS A 361 -10.58 5.98 -1.45
CA CYS A 361 -11.99 6.35 -1.42
C CYS A 361 -12.92 5.18 -1.77
N ASP A 362 -12.54 4.31 -2.68
CA ASP A 362 -13.31 3.10 -2.99
C ASP A 362 -13.36 2.13 -1.79
N ARG A 363 -12.26 2.05 -1.00
CA ARG A 363 -12.20 1.27 0.26
C ARG A 363 -12.97 1.91 1.41
N VAL A 364 -12.98 3.24 1.47
CA VAL A 364 -13.68 4.01 2.50
C VAL A 364 -15.18 4.08 2.23
N GLU A 365 -15.60 4.05 0.97
CA GLU A 365 -17.00 4.20 0.57
C GLU A 365 -17.94 3.20 1.27
N PRO A 366 -17.65 1.89 1.34
CA PRO A 366 -18.42 0.94 2.14
C PRO A 366 -18.51 1.29 3.63
N CYS A 367 -17.50 1.97 4.18
CA CYS A 367 -17.47 2.43 5.57
C CYS A 367 -18.23 3.74 5.80
N THR A 368 -18.53 4.49 4.74
CA THR A 368 -19.29 5.76 4.81
C THR A 368 -20.79 5.59 4.60
N LYS A 369 -21.23 4.45 4.05
CA LYS A 369 -22.64 4.20 3.72
C LYS A 369 -23.49 3.88 4.96
N PRO A 370 -23.10 2.93 5.83
CA PRO A 370 -23.88 2.61 7.03
C PRO A 370 -23.87 3.77 8.02
N VAL A 371 -25.06 4.11 8.55
CA VAL A 371 -25.21 5.17 9.56
C VAL A 371 -24.46 4.85 10.86
N CYS A 372 -24.22 3.57 11.09
CA CYS A 372 -23.75 3.04 12.37
C CYS A 372 -22.24 2.99 12.54
N TYR A 373 -21.46 3.20 11.48
CA TYR A 373 -20.00 3.05 11.56
C TYR A 373 -19.30 4.35 11.93
N ALA A 374 -19.93 5.49 11.66
CA ALA A 374 -19.37 6.80 11.95
C ALA A 374 -20.46 7.88 12.01
N LYS A 375 -20.15 8.96 12.72
CA LYS A 375 -21.04 10.12 12.82
C LYS A 375 -21.31 10.72 11.44
N GLU A 376 -22.50 11.26 11.25
CA GLU A 376 -22.91 11.83 9.96
C GLU A 376 -21.96 12.92 9.46
N ALA A 377 -21.42 13.75 10.36
CA ALA A 377 -20.45 14.78 10.03
C ALA A 377 -19.16 14.20 9.41
N ASP A 378 -18.64 13.11 9.98
CA ASP A 378 -17.42 12.45 9.51
C ASP A 378 -17.67 11.78 8.16
N ARG A 379 -18.80 11.07 8.02
CA ARG A 379 -19.20 10.44 6.75
C ARG A 379 -19.33 11.46 5.62
N LYS A 380 -19.96 12.62 5.89
CA LYS A 380 -20.03 13.74 4.94
C LYS A 380 -18.65 14.31 4.61
N SER A 381 -17.78 14.46 5.60
CA SER A 381 -16.40 14.95 5.42
C SER A 381 -15.59 14.03 4.51
N TRP A 382 -15.62 12.72 4.76
CA TRP A 382 -14.90 11.74 3.94
C TRP A 382 -15.45 11.64 2.53
N LYS A 383 -16.79 11.57 2.38
CA LYS A 383 -17.45 11.58 1.07
C LYS A 383 -17.03 12.80 0.25
N LYS A 384 -17.05 13.98 0.86
CA LYS A 384 -16.63 15.24 0.23
C LYS A 384 -15.17 15.20 -0.20
N THR A 385 -14.27 14.75 0.68
CA THR A 385 -12.84 14.57 0.33
C THR A 385 -12.70 13.65 -0.89
N CYS A 386 -13.45 12.55 -0.94
CA CYS A 386 -13.41 11.62 -2.07
C CYS A 386 -13.98 12.19 -3.38
N GLU A 387 -15.02 13.01 -3.31
CA GLU A 387 -15.55 13.71 -4.48
C GLU A 387 -14.55 14.72 -5.04
N GLU A 388 -13.87 15.47 -4.18
CA GLU A 388 -12.79 16.40 -4.55
C GLU A 388 -11.60 15.68 -5.18
N THR A 389 -11.17 14.55 -4.60
CA THR A 389 -10.10 13.73 -5.15
C THR A 389 -10.46 13.17 -6.53
N ARG A 390 -11.68 12.64 -6.69
CA ARG A 390 -12.16 12.09 -7.97
C ARG A 390 -12.28 13.18 -9.04
N LEU A 391 -12.64 14.41 -8.65
CA LEU A 391 -12.59 15.56 -9.56
C LEU A 391 -11.17 15.79 -10.07
N GLY A 392 -10.17 15.79 -9.20
CA GLY A 392 -8.77 16.05 -9.55
C GLY A 392 -8.13 15.06 -10.54
N VAL A 393 -8.73 13.89 -10.77
CA VAL A 393 -8.29 12.92 -11.80
C VAL A 393 -9.19 12.83 -13.03
N SER A 394 -10.26 13.61 -13.06
CA SER A 394 -11.26 13.55 -14.11
C SER A 394 -10.76 14.15 -15.43
N ASP A 395 -11.38 13.72 -16.54
CA ASP A 395 -11.22 14.36 -17.85
C ASP A 395 -11.69 15.83 -17.82
N PHE A 396 -12.64 16.15 -16.93
CA PHE A 396 -13.08 17.51 -16.64
C PHE A 396 -11.92 18.36 -16.11
N ALA A 397 -11.27 17.95 -15.00
CA ALA A 397 -10.15 18.70 -14.41
C ALA A 397 -8.94 18.79 -15.35
N SER A 398 -8.65 17.71 -16.10
CA SER A 398 -7.60 17.73 -17.12
C SER A 398 -7.88 18.74 -18.23
N CYS A 399 -9.15 18.90 -18.61
CA CYS A 399 -9.54 19.89 -19.59
C CYS A 399 -9.42 21.32 -19.03
N ILE A 400 -9.77 21.53 -17.76
CA ILE A 400 -9.59 22.82 -17.10
C ILE A 400 -8.12 23.21 -17.05
N GLU A 401 -7.23 22.31 -16.60
CA GLU A 401 -5.78 22.53 -16.63
C GLU A 401 -5.30 22.91 -18.04
N LYS A 402 -5.76 22.19 -19.06
CA LYS A 402 -5.42 22.48 -20.46
C LYS A 402 -5.88 23.87 -20.91
N ILE A 403 -7.09 24.27 -20.54
CA ILE A 403 -7.65 25.61 -20.84
C ILE A 403 -6.90 26.69 -20.07
N THR A 404 -6.50 26.45 -18.82
CA THR A 404 -5.74 27.41 -18.02
C THR A 404 -4.33 27.64 -18.58
N VAL A 405 -3.65 26.56 -18.99
CA VAL A 405 -2.29 26.64 -19.56
C VAL A 405 -2.32 27.19 -20.99
N ASN A 406 -3.29 26.76 -21.80
CA ASN A 406 -3.45 27.14 -23.19
C ASN A 406 -4.91 27.52 -23.47
N PRO A 407 -5.33 28.75 -23.13
CA PRO A 407 -6.71 29.15 -23.30
C PRO A 407 -7.09 29.22 -24.78
N PRO A 408 -8.27 28.70 -25.15
CA PRO A 408 -8.77 28.86 -26.51
C PRO A 408 -9.06 30.34 -26.81
N LYS A 409 -9.14 30.71 -28.09
CA LYS A 409 -9.40 32.12 -28.44
C LYS A 409 -10.85 32.47 -28.11
N ALA A 410 -11.06 33.49 -27.27
CA ALA A 410 -12.40 33.93 -26.88
C ALA A 410 -13.29 34.32 -28.08
N SER A 411 -12.68 34.78 -29.19
CA SER A 411 -13.38 35.11 -30.44
C SER A 411 -14.02 33.91 -31.14
N GLU A 412 -13.58 32.68 -30.84
CA GLU A 412 -14.14 31.45 -31.42
C GLU A 412 -15.45 31.03 -30.74
N TYR A 413 -15.78 31.63 -29.59
CA TYR A 413 -16.95 31.28 -28.78
C TYR A 413 -17.86 32.50 -28.60
N PRO A 414 -18.93 32.63 -29.41
CA PRO A 414 -19.84 33.77 -29.38
C PRO A 414 -20.47 34.02 -28.00
N CYS A 415 -20.61 32.98 -27.18
CA CYS A 415 -21.17 33.05 -25.83
C CYS A 415 -20.28 33.74 -24.78
N LEU A 416 -19.10 34.22 -25.16
CA LEU A 416 -18.20 35.00 -24.31
C LEU A 416 -18.34 36.52 -24.50
N ASP A 417 -19.19 36.98 -25.42
CA ASP A 417 -19.50 38.39 -25.71
C ASP A 417 -18.26 39.30 -25.84
N GLY A 418 -17.13 38.74 -26.31
CA GLY A 418 -15.88 39.46 -26.52
C GLY A 418 -15.16 39.96 -25.25
N SER A 419 -15.61 39.59 -24.04
CA SER A 419 -15.14 40.16 -22.77
C SER A 419 -14.51 39.16 -21.79
N GLY A 420 -14.33 37.90 -22.15
CA GLY A 420 -13.96 36.84 -21.20
C GLY A 420 -12.48 36.46 -21.19
N ASP A 421 -11.84 36.62 -20.03
CA ASP A 421 -10.77 35.72 -19.62
C ASP A 421 -11.40 34.33 -19.38
N ILE A 422 -10.91 33.31 -20.10
CA ILE A 422 -11.44 31.94 -20.05
C ILE A 422 -10.85 31.18 -18.85
N THR A 423 -9.85 31.75 -18.17
CA THR A 423 -9.23 31.13 -17.00
C THR A 423 -10.18 31.07 -15.80
N GLU A 424 -9.96 30.08 -14.93
CA GLU A 424 -10.83 29.55 -13.86
C GLU A 424 -11.53 30.59 -12.98
N THR A 425 -12.61 31.19 -13.48
CA THR A 425 -13.47 32.05 -12.68
C THR A 425 -14.75 31.31 -12.28
N VAL A 426 -15.20 31.52 -11.04
CA VAL A 426 -16.48 31.02 -10.53
C VAL A 426 -17.64 31.36 -11.50
N GLU A 427 -17.55 32.47 -12.22
CA GLU A 427 -18.51 32.91 -13.24
C GLU A 427 -18.66 31.91 -14.40
N MET A 428 -17.55 31.37 -14.93
CA MET A 428 -17.58 30.41 -16.04
C MET A 428 -18.33 29.11 -15.70
N PHE A 429 -18.22 28.67 -14.44
CA PHE A 429 -18.86 27.46 -13.96
C PHE A 429 -20.26 27.68 -13.36
N THR A 430 -20.69 28.93 -13.18
CA THR A 430 -22.00 29.26 -12.60
C THR A 430 -22.91 29.96 -13.61
N VAL A 431 -22.53 31.16 -14.06
CA VAL A 431 -23.32 32.02 -14.95
C VAL A 431 -23.17 31.60 -16.41
N LYS A 432 -21.93 31.34 -16.85
CA LYS A 432 -21.62 30.98 -18.25
C LYS A 432 -21.47 29.48 -18.48
N LYS A 433 -22.13 28.65 -17.65
CA LYS A 433 -21.95 27.19 -17.64
C LYS A 433 -22.20 26.50 -18.99
N ILE A 434 -23.18 26.99 -19.76
CA ILE A 434 -23.48 26.46 -21.11
C ILE A 434 -22.31 26.73 -22.04
N CYS A 435 -21.75 27.95 -21.97
CA CYS A 435 -20.59 28.35 -22.74
C CYS A 435 -19.36 27.52 -22.35
N MET A 436 -19.10 27.36 -21.05
CA MET A 436 -17.97 26.56 -20.56
C MET A 436 -18.09 25.09 -20.97
N LYS A 437 -19.29 24.51 -20.90
CA LYS A 437 -19.53 23.13 -21.34
C LYS A 437 -19.27 22.96 -22.84
N GLN A 438 -19.66 23.95 -23.66
CA GLN A 438 -19.37 23.95 -25.10
C GLN A 438 -17.87 24.06 -25.37
N ILE A 439 -17.18 25.00 -24.71
CA ILE A 439 -15.72 25.18 -24.80
C ILE A 439 -14.99 23.88 -24.43
N MET A 440 -15.35 23.25 -23.31
CA MET A 440 -14.72 21.99 -22.89
C MET A 440 -14.98 20.85 -23.86
N LYS A 441 -16.19 20.77 -24.43
CA LYS A 441 -16.53 19.77 -25.44
C LYS A 441 -15.72 19.96 -26.72
N ASP A 442 -15.61 21.18 -27.24
CA ASP A 442 -14.90 21.48 -28.48
C ASP A 442 -13.39 21.35 -28.32
N TYR A 443 -12.86 21.76 -27.17
CA TYR A 443 -11.41 21.83 -26.92
C TYR A 443 -10.80 20.55 -26.33
N CYS A 444 -11.62 19.71 -25.68
CA CYS A 444 -11.17 18.52 -24.96
C CYS A 444 -11.98 17.24 -25.26
N GLY A 445 -13.13 17.36 -25.94
CA GLY A 445 -13.98 16.23 -26.32
C GLY A 445 -15.08 15.87 -25.30
N GLU A 446 -15.96 14.95 -25.70
CA GLU A 446 -17.17 14.56 -24.94
C GLU A 446 -16.89 14.07 -23.51
N LYS A 447 -15.73 13.43 -23.29
CA LYS A 447 -15.37 12.90 -21.97
C LYS A 447 -15.20 14.00 -20.91
N ALA A 448 -14.74 15.18 -21.32
CA ALA A 448 -14.52 16.31 -20.42
C ALA A 448 -15.82 16.90 -19.85
N ILE A 449 -16.98 16.58 -20.44
CA ILE A 449 -18.28 17.10 -20.03
C ILE A 449 -19.19 16.04 -19.38
N VAL A 450 -18.67 14.83 -19.15
CA VAL A 450 -19.35 13.81 -18.33
C VAL A 450 -19.44 14.34 -16.90
N ASP A 451 -20.63 14.26 -16.31
CA ASP A 451 -20.94 14.80 -14.98
C ASP A 451 -20.58 16.29 -14.79
N PHE A 452 -20.62 17.09 -15.87
CA PHE A 452 -20.21 18.50 -15.87
C PHE A 452 -20.81 19.31 -14.71
N ASP A 453 -22.14 19.27 -14.51
CA ASP A 453 -22.79 20.10 -13.49
C ASP A 453 -22.31 19.72 -12.07
N LYS A 454 -22.11 18.43 -11.79
CA LYS A 454 -21.57 17.92 -10.52
C LYS A 454 -20.12 18.37 -10.31
N ASN A 455 -19.27 18.21 -11.33
CA ASN A 455 -17.86 18.56 -11.26
C ASN A 455 -17.65 20.08 -11.12
N ALA A 456 -18.45 20.87 -11.83
CA ALA A 456 -18.48 22.32 -11.72
C ALA A 456 -18.88 22.78 -10.31
N GLU A 457 -19.89 22.15 -9.70
CA GLU A 457 -20.31 22.46 -8.33
C GLU A 457 -19.20 22.18 -7.30
N ILE A 458 -18.52 21.03 -7.40
CA ILE A 458 -17.39 20.67 -6.52
C ILE A 458 -16.27 21.70 -6.67
N LEU A 459 -15.92 22.06 -7.91
CA LEU A 459 -14.86 23.04 -8.21
C LEU A 459 -15.20 24.43 -7.65
N VAL A 460 -16.41 24.93 -7.87
CA VAL A 460 -16.88 26.23 -7.34
C VAL A 460 -16.86 26.25 -5.81
N ASN A 461 -17.23 25.15 -5.17
CA ASN A 461 -17.19 25.03 -3.71
C ASN A 461 -15.75 24.96 -3.16
N ALA A 462 -14.77 24.50 -3.96
CA ALA A 462 -13.36 24.61 -3.64
C ALA A 462 -12.88 26.07 -3.68
N PHE A 463 -13.11 26.78 -4.80
CA PHE A 463 -12.71 28.19 -4.93
C PHE A 463 -13.29 29.11 -3.86
N LYS A 464 -14.56 28.92 -3.49
CA LYS A 464 -15.21 29.70 -2.41
C LYS A 464 -14.58 29.48 -1.03
N ARG A 465 -13.86 28.38 -0.79
CA ARG A 465 -13.14 28.13 0.47
C ARG A 465 -11.80 28.83 0.50
N ASP A 466 -11.09 28.87 -0.62
CA ASP A 466 -9.78 29.53 -0.72
C ASP A 466 -9.89 31.05 -0.60
N LEU A 467 -11.01 31.65 -1.04
CA LEU A 467 -11.33 33.07 -0.83
C LEU A 467 -11.70 33.44 0.63
N LYS A 468 -11.89 32.46 1.52
CA LYS A 468 -12.25 32.67 2.95
C LYS A 468 -11.06 32.46 3.90
N LYS A 469 -9.92 32.00 3.40
CA LYS A 469 -8.64 32.01 4.11
C LYS A 469 -7.91 33.30 3.75
#